data_AF-A0A359CSY7-F1
#
_entry.id   AF-A0A359CSY7-F1
#
_cell.length_a   1.000
_cell.length_b   1.000
_cell.length_c   1.000
_cell.angle_alpha   90.00
_cell.angle_beta   90.00
_cell.angle_gamma   90.00
#
_symmetry.space_group_name_H-M   'P 1'
#
loop_
_entity.id
_entity.type
_entity.pdbx_description
1 polymer ?
#
loop_
_entity_poly.entity_id
_entity_poly.type
_entity_poly.pdbx_seq_one_letter_code
_entity_poly.pdbx_strand_id
1 'polypeptide(L)' 'MSGLNVILGIFGGQELILVLIIVLVLFGGTKIPQLMRGLGKGVNEFKKAKDGVYDEVEDITKENNAKSEKK' A
#
# COMPACT_ATOMS: atom_id res chain seq x y z
N MET A 1 24.37 19.67 -31.24
CA MET A 1 22.95 19.36 -30.92
C MET A 1 22.87 18.48 -29.65
N SER A 2 23.48 18.89 -28.55
CA SER A 2 23.49 18.10 -27.30
C SER A 2 22.54 18.65 -26.22
N GLY A 3 22.05 19.88 -26.37
CA GLY A 3 21.18 20.55 -25.39
C GLY A 3 19.75 20.00 -25.30
N LEU A 4 19.23 19.39 -26.37
CA LEU A 4 17.85 18.87 -26.38
C LEU A 4 17.70 17.57 -25.60
N ASN A 5 18.74 16.72 -25.57
CA ASN A 5 18.79 15.50 -24.76
C ASN A 5 18.91 15.81 -23.27
N VAL A 6 19.55 16.92 -22.90
CA VAL A 6 19.63 17.40 -21.52
C VAL A 6 18.24 17.85 -21.06
N ILE A 7 17.52 18.62 -21.88
CA ILE A 7 16.13 19.03 -21.59
C ILE A 7 15.22 17.80 -21.45
N LEU A 8 15.12 16.93 -22.47
CA LEU A 8 14.22 15.76 -22.42
C LEU A 8 14.63 14.68 -21.40
N GLY A 9 15.92 14.52 -21.10
CA GLY A 9 16.41 13.59 -20.09
C GLY A 9 16.22 14.10 -18.65
N ILE A 10 16.17 15.43 -18.46
CA ILE A 10 15.99 16.04 -17.14
C ILE A 10 14.51 16.05 -16.71
N PHE A 11 13.57 16.30 -17.62
CA PHE A 11 12.15 16.53 -17.32
C PHE A 11 11.32 15.32 -16.82
N GLY A 12 11.95 14.19 -16.49
CA GLY A 12 11.18 13.05 -15.95
C GLY A 12 11.97 12.18 -14.98
N GLY A 13 13.13 11.69 -15.39
CA GLY A 13 13.94 10.80 -14.56
C GLY A 13 14.85 11.54 -13.59
N GLN A 14 15.50 12.61 -14.05
CA GLN A 14 16.54 13.28 -13.28
C GLN A 14 15.98 14.19 -12.18
N GLU A 15 14.86 14.87 -12.40
CA GLU A 15 14.18 15.61 -11.33
C GLU A 15 13.68 14.67 -10.22
N LEU A 16 13.12 13.51 -10.60
CA LEU A 16 12.65 12.51 -9.65
C LEU A 16 13.82 11.92 -8.84
N ILE A 17 14.97 11.64 -9.48
CA ILE A 17 16.16 11.19 -8.76
C ILE A 17 16.70 12.25 -7.80
N LEU A 18 16.68 13.53 -8.19
CA LEU A 18 17.11 14.64 -7.35
C LEU A 18 16.20 14.79 -6.11
N VAL A 19 14.89 14.73 -6.30
CA VAL A 19 13.90 14.74 -5.20
C VAL A 19 14.10 13.53 -4.28
N LEU A 20 14.31 12.33 -4.85
CA LEU A 20 14.62 11.13 -4.07
C LEU A 20 15.87 11.32 -3.22
N ILE A 21 16.94 11.90 -3.76
CA ILE A 21 18.17 12.18 -3.02
C ILE A 21 17.91 13.17 -1.88
N ILE A 22 17.18 14.26 -2.12
CA ILE A 22 16.84 15.25 -1.08
C ILE A 22 16.06 14.57 0.05
N VAL A 23 15.02 13.79 -0.29
CA VAL A 23 14.23 13.02 0.67
C VAL A 23 15.11 12.03 1.43
N LEU A 24 16.05 11.36 0.75
CA LEU A 24 16.97 10.40 1.36
C LEU A 24 17.97 11.07 2.31
N VAL A 25 18.39 12.32 2.05
CA VAL A 25 19.27 13.09 2.94
C VAL A 25 18.50 13.59 4.17
N LEU A 26 17.27 14.09 3.98
CA LEU A 26 16.44 14.60 5.08
C LEU A 26 15.95 13.50 6.01
N PHE A 27 15.50 12.38 5.45
CA PHE A 27 14.93 11.27 6.21
C PHE A 27 15.94 10.14 6.46
N GLY A 28 17.03 10.06 5.70
CA GLY A 28 17.97 8.94 5.74
C GLY A 28 17.48 7.72 4.93
N GLY A 29 18.41 6.89 4.46
CA GLY A 29 18.11 5.68 3.69
C GLY A 29 17.33 4.59 4.44
N THR A 30 17.24 4.70 5.76
CA THR A 30 16.61 3.68 6.62
C THR A 30 15.19 4.02 7.05
N LYS A 31 14.78 5.30 7.07
CA LYS A 31 13.45 5.70 7.55
C LYS A 31 12.35 5.37 6.55
N ILE A 32 12.57 5.60 5.26
CA ILE A 32 11.59 5.27 4.21
C ILE A 32 11.23 3.76 4.23
N PRO A 33 12.19 2.82 4.23
CA PRO A 33 11.88 1.39 4.35
C PRO A 33 11.24 0.97 5.68
N GLN A 34 11.63 1.61 6.79
CA GLN A 34 11.02 1.34 8.11
C GLN A 34 9.54 1.76 8.14
N LEU A 35 9.22 2.93 7.60
CA LEU A 35 7.84 3.43 7.49
C LEU A 35 7.02 2.54 6.55
N MET A 36 7.55 2.16 5.39
CA MET A 36 6.88 1.25 4.46
C MET A 36 6.59 -0.12 5.10
N ARG A 37 7.52 -0.68 5.87
CA ARG A 37 7.31 -1.93 6.59
C ARG A 37 6.22 -1.81 7.66
N GLY A 38 6.20 -0.70 8.41
CA GLY A 38 5.15 -0.44 9.40
C GLY A 38 3.77 -0.28 8.76
N LEU A 39 3.69 0.56 7.72
CA LEU A 39 2.46 0.80 6.96
C LEU A 39 1.95 -0.48 6.29
N GLY A 40 2.84 -1.25 5.68
CA GLY A 40 2.50 -2.52 5.03
C GLY A 40 1.95 -3.57 6.00
N LYS A 41 2.50 -3.66 7.22
CA LYS A 41 1.95 -4.51 8.28
C LYS A 41 0.57 -4.06 8.71
N GLY A 42 0.38 -2.75 8.94
CA GLY A 42 -0.92 -2.19 9.32
C GLY A 42 -1.99 -2.40 8.25
N VAL A 43 -1.67 -2.18 6.98
CA VAL A 43 -2.59 -2.44 5.86
C VAL A 43 -2.93 -3.93 5.75
N ASN A 44 -1.95 -4.82 5.97
CA ASN A 44 -2.17 -6.27 5.92
C ASN A 44 -3.04 -6.77 7.08
N GLU A 45 -2.83 -6.28 8.30
CA GLU A 45 -3.68 -6.59 9.46
C GLU A 45 -5.09 -6.02 9.28
N PHE A 46 -5.22 -4.79 8.77
CA PHE A 46 -6.51 -4.20 8.44
C PHE A 46 -7.27 -5.03 7.40
N LYS A 47 -6.59 -5.48 6.34
CA LYS A 47 -7.18 -6.35 5.33
C LYS A 47 -7.66 -7.67 5.92
N LYS A 48 -6.86 -8.33 6.76
CA LYS A 48 -7.24 -9.58 7.43
C LYS A 48 -8.45 -9.43 8.36
N ALA A 49 -8.47 -8.37 9.16
CA ALA A 49 -9.61 -8.09 10.04
C ALA A 49 -10.89 -7.86 9.22
N LYS A 50 -10.78 -7.11 8.13
CA LYS A 50 -11.91 -6.85 7.23
C LYS A 50 -12.40 -8.14 6.57
N ASP A 51 -11.49 -8.97 6.05
CA ASP A 51 -11.83 -10.22 5.36
C ASP A 51 -12.41 -11.26 6.34
N GLY A 52 -11.86 -11.41 7.56
CA GLY A 52 -12.40 -12.30 8.58
C GLY A 52 -13.79 -11.90 9.10
N VAL A 53 -14.10 -10.60 9.13
CA VAL A 53 -15.46 -10.12 9.45
C VAL A 53 -16.46 -10.49 8.36
N TYR A 54 -16.06 -10.49 7.08
CA TYR A 54 -16.95 -10.92 6.01
C TYR A 54 -17.25 -12.42 6.08
N ASP A 55 -16.23 -13.25 6.34
CA ASP A 55 -16.40 -14.70 6.48
C ASP A 55 -17.33 -15.05 7.65
N GLU A 56 -17.19 -14.37 8.79
CA GLU A 56 -18.03 -14.59 9.98
C GLU A 56 -19.49 -14.15 9.75
N VAL A 57 -19.71 -13.02 9.05
CA VAL A 57 -21.06 -12.55 8.69
C VAL A 57 -21.74 -13.50 7.68
N GLU A 58 -20.98 -14.06 6.74
CA GLU A 58 -21.49 -15.01 5.76
C GLU A 58 -21.89 -16.35 6.41
N ASP A 59 -21.09 -16.87 7.35
CA ASP A 59 -21.38 -18.09 8.10
C ASP A 59 -22.60 -17.92 9.02
N ILE A 60 -22.72 -16.78 9.73
CA ILE A 60 -23.90 -16.47 10.55
C ILE A 60 -25.16 -16.40 9.68
N THR A 61 -25.07 -15.83 8.48
CA THR A 61 -26.23 -15.71 7.57
C THR A 61 -26.67 -17.06 7.01
N LYS A 62 -25.72 -17.94 6.71
CA LYS A 62 -25.99 -19.33 6.25
C LYS A 62 -26.58 -20.18 7.37
N GLU A 63 -26.07 -20.08 8.59
CA GLU A 63 -26.59 -20.83 9.75
C GLU A 63 -28.02 -20.42 10.11
N ASN A 64 -28.33 -19.12 10.08
CA ASN A 64 -29.68 -18.60 10.37
C ASN A 64 -30.72 -19.02 9.31
N ASN A 65 -30.34 -19.08 8.02
CA ASN A 65 -31.24 -19.55 6.97
C ASN A 65 -31.51 -21.06 7.06
N ALA A 66 -30.48 -21.88 7.30
CA ALA A 66 -30.62 -23.33 7.43
C ALA A 66 -31.48 -23.75 8.64
N LYS A 67 -31.56 -22.90 9.67
CA LYS A 67 -32.38 -23.13 10.87
C LYS A 67 -33.84 -22.69 10.68
N SER A 68 -34.12 -21.84 9.70
CA SER A 68 -35.48 -21.36 9.38
C SER A 68 -36.25 -22.32 8.46
N GLU A 69 -35.57 -23.08 7.59
CA GLU A 69 -36.21 -24.07 6.71
C GLU A 69 -36.60 -25.40 7.41
N LYS A 70 -36.15 -25.62 8.64
CA LYS A 70 -36.40 -26.85 9.41
C LYS A 70 -37.46 -26.71 10.51
N LYS A 71 -38.11 -25.55 10.63
CA LYS A 71 -39.12 -25.26 11.65
C LYS A 71 -40.51 -25.06 11.06
#